data_AF-A0A6J2VRB7-F1
#
_entry.id   AF-A0A6J2VRB7-F1
#
_cell.length_a   1.000
_cell.length_b   1.000
_cell.length_c   1.000
_cell.angle_alpha   90.00
_cell.angle_beta   90.00
_cell.angle_gamma   90.00
#
_symmetry.space_group_name_H-M   'P 1'
#
loop_
_entity.id
_entity.type
_entity.pdbx_description
1 polymer ?
#
loop_
_entity_poly.entity_id
_entity_poly.type
_entity_poly.pdbx_seq_one_letter_code
_entity_poly.pdbx_strand_id
1 'polypeptide(L)'
;MAEASISVGQDQFMCPVCLDLLKDPVTIPCGHSYCMGCIKGCWDQDDQKGVYSCPQCRHTFSPRPVLYKNTMLAEVVEKLKKTRLQAAAPPAHCYVGPGDVECGVCTGRKLKAIKSCLVCLDSYCQTHFERHEELFKRKRHNVTDATGKLQDQICPHHNELIKLWCQTDQQFMCYLCMVDGHREHKTVSVAAKRTERQKQVGESQRKTQQRIQEREKEVQELRQAVESLRRSAQAAVEDSERIFTELIRSIERRCREVTELIRDQEKSELSQAEGVLERLEQDIADLRRRDTELEQLSHTEDHIHFLQSFSSLCSFPGSEDLPSITVSPHLSFEDVGKSVSQLKEQLEDLCKEEFGRVSSEVTNTEIIPLPEPKTREQFLQYSCDLTLDPNTAHKRLCLSEGNRVVTCSRLSSSQTRIRAPTLIRLTDPYGDIISLT
;
A
#
# COMPACT_ATOMS: atom_id res chain seq x y z
N MET A 1 30.54 -61.05 3.86
CA MET A 1 31.71 -61.39 3.02
C MET A 1 32.14 -60.10 2.34
N ALA A 2 33.39 -59.69 2.48
CA ALA A 2 33.91 -58.49 1.82
C ALA A 2 34.07 -58.77 0.32
N GLU A 3 33.35 -58.03 -0.53
CA GLU A 3 33.62 -58.00 -1.96
C GLU A 3 34.89 -57.17 -2.18
N ALA A 4 35.97 -57.85 -2.62
CA ALA A 4 37.18 -57.18 -3.06
C ALA A 4 36.92 -56.51 -4.41
N SER A 5 36.84 -55.18 -4.43
CA SER A 5 36.83 -54.39 -5.66
C SER A 5 38.25 -54.29 -6.22
N ILE A 6 38.62 -55.25 -7.07
CA ILE A 6 39.87 -55.16 -7.85
C ILE A 6 39.66 -54.07 -8.91
N SER A 7 40.37 -52.94 -8.78
CA SER A 7 40.39 -51.89 -9.82
C SER A 7 41.20 -52.41 -11.01
N VAL A 8 40.52 -53.03 -11.98
CA VAL A 8 41.14 -53.44 -13.25
C VAL A 8 41.14 -52.25 -14.21
N GLY A 9 42.30 -51.83 -14.70
CA GLY A 9 42.44 -50.70 -15.63
C GLY A 9 41.73 -50.95 -16.96
N GLN A 10 41.06 -49.93 -17.50
CA GLN A 10 40.28 -50.00 -18.76
C GLN A 10 41.12 -50.40 -19.98
N ASP A 11 42.42 -50.10 -19.97
CA ASP A 11 43.35 -50.41 -21.06
C ASP A 11 43.48 -51.91 -21.34
N GLN A 12 43.10 -52.76 -20.38
CA GLN A 12 43.14 -54.23 -20.52
C GLN A 12 41.98 -54.80 -21.35
N PHE A 13 40.95 -54.00 -21.66
CA PHE A 13 39.75 -54.44 -22.40
C PHE A 13 39.54 -53.70 -23.72
N MET A 14 40.60 -53.08 -24.23
CA MET A 14 40.60 -52.38 -25.51
C MET A 14 40.92 -53.35 -26.65
N CYS A 15 40.16 -53.25 -27.74
CA CYS A 15 40.44 -53.98 -28.97
C CYS A 15 41.69 -53.39 -29.65
N PRO A 16 42.76 -54.18 -29.87
CA PRO A 16 43.99 -53.68 -30.47
C PRO A 16 43.87 -53.28 -31.95
N VAL A 17 42.75 -53.64 -32.60
CA VAL A 17 42.49 -53.33 -34.01
C VAL A 17 41.76 -51.98 -34.16
N CYS A 18 40.65 -51.78 -33.43
CA CYS A 18 39.87 -50.54 -33.53
C CYS A 18 40.21 -49.50 -32.43
N LEU A 19 41.06 -49.87 -31.47
CA LEU A 19 41.46 -49.03 -30.33
C LEU A 19 40.26 -48.50 -29.54
N ASP A 20 39.19 -49.30 -29.47
CA ASP A 20 37.95 -49.05 -28.72
C ASP A 20 37.65 -50.24 -27.81
N LEU A 21 36.79 -50.06 -26.80
CA LEU A 21 36.34 -51.14 -25.90
C LEU A 21 35.77 -52.31 -26.72
N LEU A 22 36.10 -53.53 -26.31
CA LEU A 22 35.69 -54.75 -27.03
C LEU A 22 34.15 -54.81 -27.21
N LYS A 23 33.71 -54.86 -28.47
CA LYS A 23 32.31 -55.08 -28.88
C LYS A 23 32.18 -56.52 -29.36
N ASP A 24 31.31 -57.28 -28.69
CA ASP A 24 31.21 -58.73 -28.86
C ASP A 24 32.59 -59.40 -28.82
N PRO A 25 33.29 -59.36 -27.66
CA PRO A 25 34.64 -59.87 -27.54
C PRO A 25 34.71 -61.34 -27.94
N VAL A 26 35.72 -61.69 -28.73
CA VAL A 26 36.10 -63.06 -29.05
C VAL A 26 37.54 -63.28 -28.66
N THR A 27 37.83 -64.43 -28.08
CA THR A 27 39.20 -64.84 -27.73
C THR A 27 39.63 -65.92 -28.70
N ILE A 28 40.68 -65.66 -29.48
CA ILE A 28 41.21 -66.62 -30.46
C ILE A 28 42.16 -67.62 -29.76
N PRO A 29 42.51 -68.76 -30.38
CA PRO A 29 43.23 -69.84 -29.68
C PRO A 29 44.59 -69.45 -29.07
N CYS A 30 45.24 -68.39 -29.55
CA CYS A 30 46.47 -67.87 -28.94
C CYS A 30 46.23 -67.00 -27.68
N GLY A 31 44.98 -66.88 -27.20
CA GLY A 31 44.62 -66.15 -25.98
C GLY A 31 44.34 -64.65 -26.14
N HIS A 32 44.58 -64.08 -27.33
CA HIS A 32 44.30 -62.66 -27.59
C HIS A 32 42.81 -62.42 -27.86
N SER A 33 42.31 -61.26 -27.45
CA SER A 33 40.89 -60.91 -27.56
C SER A 33 40.66 -59.69 -28.44
N TYR A 34 39.64 -59.76 -29.30
CA TYR A 34 39.28 -58.72 -30.27
C TYR A 34 37.76 -58.54 -30.33
N CYS A 35 37.30 -57.44 -30.93
CA CYS A 35 35.91 -57.37 -31.38
C CYS A 35 35.66 -58.43 -32.45
N MET A 36 34.54 -59.16 -32.38
CA MET A 36 34.22 -60.19 -33.37
C MET A 36 34.29 -59.67 -34.81
N GLY A 37 33.77 -58.46 -35.07
CA GLY A 37 33.83 -57.84 -36.40
C GLY A 37 35.26 -57.49 -36.84
N CYS A 38 36.10 -57.03 -35.91
CA CYS A 38 37.47 -56.64 -36.24
C CYS A 38 38.33 -57.82 -36.67
N ILE A 39 38.31 -58.92 -35.91
CA ILE A 39 39.12 -60.09 -36.26
C ILE A 39 38.58 -60.83 -37.49
N LYS A 40 37.25 -60.84 -37.70
CA LYS A 40 36.67 -61.34 -38.95
C LYS A 40 37.19 -60.54 -40.14
N GLY A 41 37.11 -59.21 -40.08
CA GLY A 41 37.63 -58.34 -41.15
C GLY A 41 39.12 -58.51 -41.42
N CYS A 42 39.95 -58.76 -40.41
CA CYS A 42 41.37 -59.08 -40.59
C CYS A 42 41.57 -60.42 -41.34
N TRP A 43 40.80 -61.46 -41.00
CA TRP A 43 40.92 -62.78 -41.63
C TRP A 43 40.27 -62.85 -43.01
N ASP A 44 39.19 -62.11 -43.25
CA ASP A 44 38.50 -62.05 -44.55
C ASP A 44 39.41 -61.46 -45.64
N GLN A 45 40.38 -60.61 -45.28
CA GLN A 45 41.39 -60.09 -46.21
C GLN A 45 42.45 -61.14 -46.60
N ASP A 46 42.70 -62.14 -45.74
CA ASP A 46 43.72 -63.18 -45.93
C ASP A 46 43.14 -64.55 -46.34
N ASP A 47 41.82 -64.64 -46.57
CA ASP A 47 41.13 -65.89 -46.95
C ASP A 47 41.72 -66.55 -48.22
N GLN A 48 42.29 -65.76 -49.14
CA GLN A 48 42.93 -66.27 -50.37
C GLN A 48 44.26 -67.01 -50.10
N LYS A 49 44.91 -66.78 -48.96
CA LYS A 49 46.20 -67.40 -48.60
C LYS A 49 46.05 -68.68 -47.78
N GLY A 50 44.85 -68.98 -47.25
CA GLY A 50 44.56 -70.18 -46.45
C GLY A 50 45.28 -70.26 -45.09
N VAL A 51 45.96 -69.18 -44.69
CA VAL A 51 46.72 -69.07 -43.43
C VAL A 51 46.28 -67.80 -42.72
N TYR A 52 45.73 -67.95 -41.52
CA TYR A 52 45.16 -66.85 -40.73
C TYR A 52 46.10 -66.49 -39.60
N SER A 53 46.41 -65.21 -39.42
CA SER A 53 47.34 -64.79 -38.37
C SER A 53 46.67 -63.94 -37.29
N CYS A 54 47.19 -64.04 -36.07
CA CYS A 54 46.83 -63.14 -34.97
C CYS A 54 47.47 -61.75 -35.18
N PRO A 55 46.70 -60.65 -35.18
CA PRO A 55 47.25 -59.30 -35.36
C PRO A 55 48.30 -58.89 -34.32
N GLN A 56 48.24 -59.43 -33.10
CA GLN A 56 49.18 -59.05 -32.02
C GLN A 56 50.45 -59.90 -31.99
N CYS A 57 50.33 -61.23 -31.98
CA CYS A 57 51.48 -62.12 -31.83
C CYS A 57 51.91 -62.82 -33.12
N ARG A 58 51.18 -62.61 -34.23
CA ARG A 58 51.45 -63.19 -35.56
C ARG A 58 51.41 -64.72 -35.61
N HIS A 59 50.91 -65.39 -34.56
CA HIS A 59 50.68 -66.82 -34.58
C HIS A 59 49.69 -67.19 -35.68
N THR A 60 50.01 -68.22 -36.46
CA THR A 60 49.24 -68.63 -37.64
C THR A 60 48.34 -69.83 -37.35
N PHE A 61 47.21 -69.90 -38.03
CA PHE A 61 46.19 -70.93 -37.90
C PHE A 61 45.79 -71.46 -39.29
N SER A 62 45.69 -72.78 -39.42
CA SER A 62 45.10 -73.46 -40.58
C SER A 62 44.52 -74.80 -40.09
N PRO A 63 43.20 -75.05 -40.16
CA PRO A 63 42.15 -74.24 -40.80
C PRO A 63 41.76 -72.98 -40.01
N ARG A 64 40.89 -72.13 -40.58
CA ARG A 64 40.38 -70.90 -39.96
C ARG A 64 39.71 -71.20 -38.61
N PRO A 65 40.11 -70.53 -37.51
CA PRO A 65 39.45 -70.74 -36.22
C PRO A 65 37.98 -70.29 -36.25
N VAL A 66 37.11 -71.08 -35.63
CA VAL A 66 35.71 -70.70 -35.41
C VAL A 66 35.64 -69.71 -34.25
N LEU A 67 34.90 -68.61 -34.45
CA LEU A 67 34.80 -67.53 -33.47
C LEU A 67 33.48 -67.63 -32.70
N TYR A 68 33.60 -67.71 -31.37
CA TYR A 68 32.47 -67.61 -30.45
C TYR A 68 32.65 -66.40 -29.54
N LYS A 69 31.53 -65.72 -29.24
CA LYS A 69 31.52 -64.61 -28.29
C LYS A 69 31.93 -65.11 -26.91
N ASN A 70 32.95 -64.48 -26.33
CA ASN A 70 33.34 -64.68 -24.96
C ASN A 70 32.37 -63.94 -24.04
N THR A 71 31.42 -64.68 -23.47
CA THR A 71 30.34 -64.13 -22.63
C THR A 71 30.86 -63.49 -21.35
N MET A 72 31.92 -64.03 -20.76
CA MET A 72 32.55 -63.47 -19.56
C MET A 72 33.20 -62.11 -19.83
N LEU A 73 34.00 -62.00 -20.90
CA LEU A 73 34.57 -60.71 -21.31
C LEU A 73 33.48 -59.70 -21.67
N ALA A 74 32.41 -60.15 -22.33
CA ALA A 74 31.28 -59.28 -22.66
C ALA A 74 30.61 -58.74 -21.40
N GLU A 75 30.38 -59.57 -20.38
CA GLU A 75 29.78 -59.13 -19.12
C GLU A 75 30.66 -58.13 -18.35
N VAL A 76 31.98 -58.37 -18.30
CA VAL A 76 32.93 -57.46 -17.65
C VAL A 76 32.97 -56.10 -18.35
N VAL A 77 33.02 -56.08 -19.68
CA VAL A 77 33.00 -54.83 -20.47
C VAL A 77 31.69 -54.07 -20.28
N GLU A 78 30.55 -54.78 -20.21
CA GLU A 78 29.25 -54.14 -19.94
C GLU A 78 29.14 -53.58 -18.52
N LYS A 79 29.69 -54.27 -17.50
CA LYS A 79 29.77 -53.74 -16.14
C LYS A 79 30.64 -52.48 -16.09
N LEU A 80 31.80 -52.47 -16.77
CA LEU A 80 32.67 -51.29 -16.86
C LEU A 80 31.98 -50.10 -17.55
N LYS A 81 31.18 -50.33 -18.61
CA LYS A 81 30.38 -49.28 -19.25
C LYS A 81 29.34 -48.69 -18.30
N LYS A 82 28.65 -49.54 -17.52
CA LYS A 82 27.65 -49.09 -16.52
C LYS A 82 28.27 -48.30 -15.38
N THR A 83 29.45 -48.71 -14.89
CA THR A 83 30.19 -47.98 -13.85
C THR A 83 30.61 -46.58 -14.32
N ARG A 84 30.95 -46.40 -15.60
CA ARG A 84 31.31 -45.08 -16.17
C ARG A 84 30.12 -44.11 -16.27
N LEU A 85 28.92 -44.60 -16.59
CA LEU A 85 27.71 -43.77 -16.66
C LEU A 85 27.29 -43.22 -15.29
N GLN A 86 27.66 -43.90 -14.19
CA GLN A 86 27.39 -43.46 -12.82
C GLN A 86 28.51 -42.57 -12.24
N ALA A 87 29.75 -42.70 -12.71
CA ALA A 87 30.90 -41.92 -12.21
C ALA A 87 31.23 -40.64 -13.01
N ALA A 88 30.65 -40.45 -14.21
CA ALA A 88 30.99 -39.34 -15.11
C ALA A 88 29.86 -38.32 -15.34
N ALA A 89 28.80 -38.32 -14.51
CA ALA A 89 27.84 -37.23 -14.56
C ALA A 89 28.51 -35.94 -14.03
N PRO A 90 28.73 -34.90 -14.85
CA PRO A 90 29.17 -33.62 -14.34
C PRO A 90 28.14 -33.13 -13.31
N PRO A 91 28.57 -32.47 -12.23
CA PRO A 91 27.64 -31.88 -11.28
C PRO A 91 26.57 -31.04 -11.98
N ALA A 92 25.34 -31.00 -11.47
CA ALA A 92 24.20 -30.32 -12.12
C ALA A 92 24.46 -28.85 -12.49
N HIS A 93 25.42 -28.21 -11.81
CA HIS A 93 25.88 -26.83 -12.02
C HIS A 93 26.84 -26.63 -13.21
N CYS A 94 27.21 -27.69 -13.94
CA CYS A 94 28.03 -27.61 -15.16
C CYS A 94 27.20 -27.45 -16.45
N TYR A 95 25.87 -27.57 -16.34
CA TYR A 95 24.94 -27.39 -17.46
C TYR A 95 24.47 -25.94 -17.56
N VAL A 96 24.08 -25.53 -18.76
CA VAL A 96 23.62 -24.17 -19.07
C VAL A 96 22.32 -23.88 -18.30
N GLY A 97 22.33 -22.85 -17.44
CA GLY A 97 21.16 -22.27 -16.80
C GLY A 97 20.73 -20.93 -17.42
N PRO A 98 19.66 -20.29 -16.91
CA PRO A 98 19.21 -18.98 -17.38
C PRO A 98 20.30 -17.91 -17.24
N GLY A 99 20.73 -17.33 -18.36
CA GLY A 99 21.79 -16.32 -18.41
C GLY A 99 23.21 -16.85 -18.57
N ASP A 100 23.41 -18.17 -18.60
CA ASP A 100 24.71 -18.77 -18.90
C ASP A 100 25.00 -18.81 -20.41
N VAL A 101 26.28 -18.77 -20.76
CA VAL A 101 26.74 -18.86 -22.16
C VAL A 101 27.01 -20.32 -22.50
N GLU A 102 26.51 -20.78 -23.64
CA GLU A 102 26.69 -22.17 -24.06
C GLU A 102 28.06 -22.43 -24.69
N CYS A 103 28.59 -23.64 -24.51
CA CYS A 103 29.77 -24.08 -25.24
C CYS A 103 29.44 -24.45 -26.70
N GLY A 104 30.08 -23.81 -27.68
CA GLY A 104 29.83 -24.06 -29.10
C GLY A 104 30.24 -25.47 -29.55
N VAL A 105 31.28 -26.04 -28.95
CA VAL A 105 31.89 -27.32 -29.36
C VAL A 105 31.15 -28.56 -28.82
N CYS A 106 30.43 -28.46 -27.70
CA CYS A 106 29.75 -29.60 -27.10
C CYS A 106 28.76 -30.27 -28.08
N THR A 107 28.89 -31.58 -28.26
CA THR A 107 27.92 -32.41 -28.99
C THR A 107 26.90 -32.99 -27.99
N GLY A 108 25.61 -32.72 -28.20
CA GLY A 108 24.53 -33.09 -27.27
C GLY A 108 24.17 -31.99 -26.27
N ARG A 109 23.92 -32.34 -24.99
CA ARG A 109 23.54 -31.37 -23.95
C ARG A 109 24.69 -30.37 -23.72
N LYS A 110 24.43 -29.09 -23.98
CA LYS A 110 25.43 -28.02 -23.90
C LYS A 110 25.87 -27.79 -22.46
N LEU A 111 27.18 -27.65 -22.27
CA LEU A 111 27.80 -27.28 -21.01
C LEU A 111 27.98 -25.77 -20.94
N LYS A 112 27.99 -25.23 -19.71
CA LYS A 112 28.29 -23.82 -19.44
C LYS A 112 29.71 -23.50 -19.93
N ALA A 113 29.83 -22.50 -20.78
CA ALA A 113 31.10 -21.96 -21.18
C ALA A 113 31.72 -21.14 -20.05
N ILE A 114 33.04 -21.25 -19.91
CA ILE A 114 33.82 -20.50 -18.91
C ILE A 114 34.68 -19.43 -19.55
N LYS A 115 35.06 -19.63 -20.81
CA LYS A 115 35.96 -18.77 -21.57
C LYS A 115 35.47 -18.64 -22.99
N SER A 116 35.68 -17.47 -23.57
CA SER A 116 35.41 -17.20 -24.98
C SER A 116 36.67 -16.75 -25.67
N CYS A 117 36.96 -17.30 -26.84
CA CYS A 117 38.11 -16.91 -27.64
C CYS A 117 37.71 -15.83 -28.64
N LEU A 118 38.39 -14.68 -28.57
CA LEU A 118 38.14 -13.53 -29.43
C LEU A 118 38.68 -13.71 -30.87
N VAL A 119 39.45 -14.76 -31.11
CA VAL A 119 39.98 -15.12 -32.43
C VAL A 119 39.11 -16.18 -33.10
N CYS A 120 38.71 -17.22 -32.35
CA CYS A 120 37.83 -18.27 -32.86
C CYS A 120 36.35 -17.87 -32.86
N LEU A 121 36.00 -16.77 -32.19
CA LEU A 121 34.62 -16.27 -32.01
C LEU A 121 33.68 -17.34 -31.43
N ASP A 122 34.21 -18.17 -30.53
CA ASP A 122 33.47 -19.26 -29.91
C ASP A 122 33.73 -19.34 -28.40
N SER A 123 32.78 -19.91 -27.68
CA SER A 123 32.78 -20.08 -26.23
C SER A 123 32.99 -21.55 -25.86
N TYR A 124 33.85 -21.79 -24.87
CA TYR A 124 34.30 -23.12 -24.49
C TYR A 124 33.99 -23.41 -23.02
N CYS A 125 33.45 -24.59 -22.73
CA CYS A 125 33.43 -25.14 -21.37
C CYS A 125 34.86 -25.56 -20.97
N GLN A 126 35.09 -25.86 -19.69
CA GLN A 126 36.42 -26.17 -19.13
C GLN A 126 37.21 -27.16 -20.00
N THR A 127 36.60 -28.31 -20.32
CA THR A 127 37.26 -29.38 -21.08
C THR A 127 37.60 -28.98 -22.52
N HIS A 128 36.70 -28.23 -23.18
CA HIS A 128 36.97 -27.75 -24.54
C HIS A 128 37.94 -26.58 -24.56
N PHE A 129 38.00 -25.80 -23.48
CA PHE A 129 38.95 -24.72 -23.34
C PHE A 129 40.36 -25.26 -23.11
N GLU A 130 40.55 -26.24 -22.24
CA GLU A 130 41.84 -26.92 -22.04
C GLU A 130 42.36 -27.50 -23.35
N ARG A 131 41.51 -28.21 -24.11
CA ARG A 131 41.87 -28.73 -25.43
C ARG A 131 42.21 -27.62 -26.43
N HIS A 132 41.48 -26.51 -26.39
CA HIS A 132 41.79 -25.33 -27.22
C HIS A 132 43.17 -24.77 -26.87
N GLU A 133 43.48 -24.59 -25.59
CA GLU A 133 44.79 -24.14 -25.15
C GLU A 133 45.90 -25.09 -25.59
N GLU A 134 45.67 -26.41 -25.49
CA GLU A 134 46.60 -27.45 -25.94
C GLU A 134 46.93 -27.38 -27.43
N LEU A 135 45.90 -27.23 -28.27
CA LEU A 135 46.06 -27.12 -29.73
C LEU A 135 46.79 -25.83 -30.12
N PHE A 136 46.51 -24.74 -29.42
CA PHE A 136 47.04 -23.41 -29.73
C PHE A 136 48.22 -22.99 -28.82
N LYS A 137 48.89 -23.92 -28.12
CA LYS A 137 50.06 -23.62 -27.25
C LYS A 137 51.15 -22.78 -27.93
N ARG A 138 51.36 -22.98 -29.24
CA ARG A 138 52.36 -22.27 -30.05
C ARG A 138 51.88 -20.92 -30.62
N LYS A 139 50.56 -20.68 -30.67
CA LYS A 139 49.93 -19.43 -31.14
C LYS A 139 48.79 -19.06 -30.20
N ARG A 140 49.10 -18.42 -29.08
CA ARG A 140 48.10 -18.09 -28.07
C ARG A 140 47.02 -17.17 -28.66
N HIS A 141 45.78 -17.59 -28.57
CA HIS A 141 44.65 -16.74 -28.89
C HIS A 141 44.29 -15.86 -27.69
N ASN A 142 43.70 -14.69 -27.94
CA ASN A 142 43.18 -13.85 -26.88
C ASN A 142 41.83 -14.40 -26.38
N VAL A 143 41.69 -14.53 -25.06
CA VAL A 143 40.56 -15.19 -24.41
C VAL A 143 40.04 -14.31 -23.29
N THR A 144 38.72 -14.22 -23.17
CA THR A 144 38.00 -13.50 -22.11
C THR A 144 37.07 -14.45 -21.36
N ASP A 145 36.51 -14.01 -20.22
CA ASP A 145 35.43 -14.73 -19.56
C ASP A 145 34.24 -14.92 -20.51
N ALA A 146 33.55 -16.05 -20.37
CA ALA A 146 32.46 -16.41 -21.28
C ALA A 146 31.40 -15.29 -21.36
N THR A 147 31.11 -14.85 -22.59
CA THR A 147 30.11 -13.82 -22.84
C THR A 147 29.24 -14.21 -24.03
N GLY A 148 27.93 -14.03 -23.91
CA GLY A 148 27.00 -14.24 -25.03
C GLY A 148 27.09 -13.14 -26.09
N LYS A 149 27.86 -12.09 -25.82
CA LYS A 149 28.00 -10.89 -26.64
C LYS A 149 29.39 -10.78 -27.26
N LEU A 150 29.93 -11.89 -27.77
CA LEU A 150 31.24 -11.89 -28.45
C LEU A 150 31.22 -11.04 -29.71
N GLN A 151 30.13 -11.12 -30.47
CA GLN A 151 29.98 -10.37 -31.72
C GLN A 151 30.00 -8.86 -31.50
N ASP A 152 29.49 -8.37 -30.35
CA ASP A 152 29.51 -6.95 -29.97
C ASP A 152 30.93 -6.40 -29.75
N GLN A 153 31.94 -7.27 -29.61
CA GLN A 153 33.34 -6.88 -29.45
C GLN A 153 34.12 -6.84 -30.77
N ILE A 154 33.50 -7.27 -31.87
CA ILE A 154 34.10 -7.32 -33.19
C ILE A 154 33.50 -6.21 -34.06
N CYS A 155 34.35 -5.49 -34.77
CA CYS A 155 33.92 -4.47 -35.70
C CYS A 155 33.17 -5.11 -36.88
N PRO A 156 31.94 -4.69 -37.18
CA PRO A 156 31.15 -5.30 -38.25
C PRO A 156 31.71 -5.06 -39.65
N HIS A 157 32.51 -4.00 -39.84
CA HIS A 157 33.07 -3.64 -41.15
C HIS A 157 34.39 -4.37 -41.45
N HIS A 158 35.22 -4.55 -40.43
CA HIS A 158 36.59 -5.03 -40.62
C HIS A 158 36.85 -6.39 -39.98
N ASN A 159 35.86 -6.96 -39.29
CA ASN A 159 35.98 -8.22 -38.55
C ASN A 159 37.18 -8.22 -37.56
N GLU A 160 37.51 -7.04 -37.03
CA GLU A 160 38.64 -6.80 -36.13
C GLU A 160 38.16 -6.35 -34.75
N LEU A 161 38.95 -6.62 -33.71
CA LEU A 161 38.57 -6.28 -32.34
C LEU A 161 38.37 -4.77 -32.15
N ILE A 162 37.23 -4.41 -31.56
CA ILE A 162 36.94 -3.05 -31.14
C ILE A 162 37.86 -2.69 -29.98
N LYS A 163 38.67 -1.65 -30.16
CA LYS A 163 39.63 -1.17 -29.14
C LYS A 163 39.50 0.33 -28.89
N LEU A 164 38.82 1.06 -29.78
CA LEU A 164 38.74 2.51 -29.78
C LEU A 164 37.28 2.97 -29.68
N TRP A 165 37.12 4.18 -29.15
CA TRP A 165 35.87 4.92 -29.05
C TRP A 165 36.05 6.27 -29.73
N CYS A 166 35.21 6.55 -30.74
CA CYS A 166 35.14 7.87 -31.35
C CYS A 166 34.31 8.80 -30.47
N GLN A 167 34.90 9.87 -29.95
CA GLN A 167 34.18 10.85 -29.13
C GLN A 167 33.27 11.75 -29.98
N THR A 168 33.66 12.04 -31.22
CA THR A 168 32.89 12.88 -32.15
C THR A 168 31.58 12.18 -32.53
N ASP A 169 31.65 10.93 -32.96
CA ASP A 169 30.47 10.19 -33.46
C ASP A 169 29.78 9.35 -32.38
N GLN A 170 30.39 9.24 -31.19
CA GLN A 170 29.93 8.42 -30.08
C GLN A 170 29.73 6.94 -30.44
N GLN A 171 30.73 6.34 -31.10
CA GLN A 171 30.67 4.97 -31.59
C GLN A 171 31.92 4.16 -31.26
N PHE A 172 31.74 2.85 -31.16
CA PHE A 172 32.79 1.85 -31.02
C PHE A 172 33.44 1.54 -32.37
N MET A 173 34.76 1.43 -32.41
CA MET A 173 35.50 1.24 -33.66
C MET A 173 36.79 0.43 -33.49
N CYS A 174 37.28 -0.17 -34.57
CA CYS A 174 38.60 -0.81 -34.63
C CYS A 174 39.65 0.16 -35.19
N TYR A 175 40.92 -0.28 -35.28
CA TYR A 175 41.99 0.53 -35.85
C TYR A 175 41.84 0.80 -37.35
N LEU A 176 41.23 -0.11 -38.11
CA LEU A 176 40.99 0.11 -39.54
C LEU A 176 39.95 1.19 -39.79
N CYS A 177 38.85 1.22 -39.01
CA CYS A 177 37.89 2.33 -39.03
C CYS A 177 38.55 3.71 -38.81
N MET A 178 39.54 3.76 -37.90
CA MET A 178 40.29 4.99 -37.63
C MET A 178 41.01 5.49 -38.87
N VAL A 179 41.64 4.58 -39.61
CA VAL A 179 42.40 4.89 -40.82
C VAL A 179 41.48 5.20 -42.01
N ASP A 180 40.34 4.52 -42.11
CA ASP A 180 39.44 4.57 -43.27
C ASP A 180 38.47 5.77 -43.24
N GLY A 181 38.03 6.20 -42.06
CA GLY A 181 36.95 7.21 -41.97
C GLY A 181 36.99 8.16 -40.77
N HIS A 182 37.82 7.90 -39.75
CA HIS A 182 37.83 8.69 -38.51
C HIS A 182 39.20 9.31 -38.18
N ARG A 183 40.04 9.58 -39.20
CA ARG A 183 41.41 10.08 -39.00
C ARG A 183 41.47 11.40 -38.23
N GLU A 184 40.57 12.32 -38.56
CA GLU A 184 40.51 13.66 -37.96
C GLU A 184 39.61 13.71 -36.71
N HIS A 185 38.97 12.60 -36.33
CA HIS A 185 38.04 12.58 -35.19
C HIS A 185 38.78 12.35 -33.88
N LYS A 186 38.23 12.92 -32.81
CA LYS A 186 38.79 12.72 -31.48
C LYS A 186 38.50 11.30 -31.01
N THR A 187 39.54 10.49 -30.88
CA THR A 187 39.43 9.08 -30.52
C THR A 187 40.16 8.81 -29.22
N VAL A 188 39.63 7.86 -28.44
CA VAL A 188 40.24 7.38 -27.19
C VAL A 188 40.13 5.87 -27.12
N SER A 189 40.93 5.21 -26.29
CA SER A 189 40.73 3.77 -26.07
C SER A 189 39.41 3.51 -25.32
N VAL A 190 38.78 2.38 -25.61
CA VAL A 190 37.56 1.95 -24.90
C VAL A 190 37.81 1.84 -23.39
N ALA A 191 39.00 1.39 -22.98
CA ALA A 191 39.39 1.31 -21.59
C ALA A 191 39.44 2.70 -20.92
N ALA A 192 40.01 3.72 -21.58
CA ALA A 192 40.04 5.07 -21.06
C ALA A 192 38.63 5.66 -20.94
N LYS A 193 37.79 5.50 -21.97
CA LYS A 193 36.41 5.99 -21.94
C LYS A 193 35.56 5.30 -20.88
N ARG A 194 35.76 3.99 -20.66
CA ARG A 194 35.14 3.24 -19.58
C ARG A 194 35.52 3.84 -18.22
N THR A 195 36.79 4.12 -17.97
CA THR A 195 37.23 4.71 -16.70
C THR A 195 36.59 6.08 -16.45
N GLU A 196 36.46 6.93 -17.48
CA GLU A 196 35.75 8.21 -17.39
C GLU A 196 34.26 8.01 -17.06
N ARG A 197 33.55 7.16 -17.81
CA ARG A 197 32.13 6.86 -17.56
C ARG A 197 31.91 6.18 -16.21
N GLN A 198 32.83 5.34 -15.76
CA GLN A 198 32.77 4.68 -14.45
C GLN A 198 32.77 5.69 -13.30
N LYS A 199 33.56 6.78 -13.42
CA LYS A 199 33.53 7.88 -12.44
C LYS A 199 32.17 8.59 -12.44
N GLN A 200 31.63 8.90 -13.62
CA GLN A 200 30.30 9.52 -13.75
C GLN A 200 29.18 8.65 -13.17
N VAL A 201 29.24 7.33 -13.37
CA VAL A 201 28.31 6.38 -12.73
C VAL A 201 28.42 6.46 -11.22
N GLY A 202 29.64 6.47 -10.66
CA GLY A 202 29.85 6.62 -9.21
C GLY A 202 29.31 7.94 -8.65
N GLU A 203 29.51 9.06 -9.35
CA GLU A 203 28.96 10.37 -8.96
C GLU A 203 27.42 10.40 -9.02
N SER A 204 26.84 9.87 -10.10
CA SER A 204 25.39 9.76 -10.26
C SER A 204 24.76 8.86 -9.19
N GLN A 205 25.40 7.73 -8.90
CA GLN A 205 24.98 6.80 -7.85
C GLN A 205 24.99 7.48 -6.47
N ARG A 206 26.04 8.24 -6.14
CA ARG A 206 26.10 9.01 -4.88
C ARG A 206 24.98 10.04 -4.78
N LYS A 207 24.72 10.80 -5.85
CA LYS A 207 23.63 11.79 -5.91
C LYS A 207 22.27 11.14 -5.71
N THR A 208 22.02 10.00 -6.36
CA THR A 208 20.79 9.24 -6.20
C THR A 208 20.65 8.71 -4.78
N GLN A 209 21.71 8.16 -4.20
CA GLN A 209 21.70 7.67 -2.82
C GLN A 209 21.38 8.79 -1.82
N GLN A 210 21.97 9.97 -2.00
CA GLN A 210 21.67 11.14 -1.17
C GLN A 210 20.20 11.54 -1.26
N ARG A 211 19.65 11.62 -2.48
CA ARG A 211 18.22 11.94 -2.69
C ARG A 211 17.30 10.89 -2.08
N ILE A 212 17.68 9.60 -2.12
CA ILE A 212 16.93 8.53 -1.45
C ILE A 212 16.89 8.80 0.06
N GLN A 213 18.05 9.07 0.69
CA GLN A 213 18.12 9.35 2.12
C GLN A 213 17.30 10.59 2.53
N GLU A 214 17.38 11.67 1.74
CA GLU A 214 16.57 12.87 1.94
C GLU A 214 15.07 12.55 1.89
N ARG A 215 14.63 11.77 0.89
CA ARG A 215 13.23 11.37 0.74
C ARG A 215 12.76 10.39 1.81
N GLU A 216 13.60 9.46 2.24
CA GLU A 216 13.32 8.57 3.37
C GLU A 216 13.10 9.37 4.66
N LYS A 217 13.91 10.41 4.89
CA LYS A 217 13.73 11.33 6.01
C LYS A 217 12.43 12.11 5.91
N GLU A 218 12.11 12.71 4.76
CA GLU A 218 10.84 13.42 4.53
C GLU A 218 9.63 12.50 4.78
N VAL A 219 9.69 11.24 4.32
CA VAL A 219 8.63 10.25 4.56
C VAL A 219 8.47 9.97 6.04
N GLN A 220 9.56 9.86 6.80
CA GLN A 220 9.50 9.61 8.23
C GLN A 220 8.93 10.81 9.01
N GLU A 221 9.33 12.03 8.66
CA GLU A 221 8.76 13.26 9.23
C GLU A 221 7.26 13.37 8.95
N LEU A 222 6.84 13.09 7.71
CA LEU A 222 5.42 13.10 7.34
C LEU A 222 4.61 12.04 8.10
N ARG A 223 5.15 10.82 8.27
CA ARG A 223 4.49 9.78 9.08
C ARG A 223 4.28 10.24 10.52
N GLN A 224 5.28 10.86 11.13
CA GLN A 224 5.18 11.40 12.48
C GLN A 224 4.14 12.53 12.57
N ALA A 225 4.11 13.42 11.58
CA ALA A 225 3.12 14.50 11.51
C ALA A 225 1.68 13.95 11.40
N VAL A 226 1.46 12.95 10.54
CA VAL A 226 0.15 12.29 10.37
C VAL A 226 -0.28 11.60 11.67
N GLU A 227 0.61 10.87 12.34
CA GLU A 227 0.30 10.25 13.62
C GLU A 227 0.01 11.28 14.72
N SER A 228 0.74 12.39 14.73
CA SER A 228 0.50 13.49 15.66
C SER A 228 -0.85 14.14 15.43
N LEU A 229 -1.23 14.41 14.17
CA LEU A 229 -2.55 14.94 13.85
C LEU A 229 -3.64 13.95 14.28
N ARG A 230 -3.48 12.66 13.99
CA ARG A 230 -4.46 11.64 14.38
C ARG A 230 -4.67 11.61 15.90
N ARG A 231 -3.58 11.66 16.68
CA ARG A 231 -3.65 11.73 18.15
C ARG A 231 -4.33 13.02 18.62
N SER A 232 -3.98 14.16 18.02
CA SER A 232 -4.58 15.46 18.35
C SER A 232 -6.07 15.50 18.05
N ALA A 233 -6.49 15.01 16.88
CA ALA A 233 -7.89 14.96 16.48
C ALA A 233 -8.71 14.04 17.40
N GLN A 234 -8.16 12.87 17.74
CA GLN A 234 -8.80 11.95 18.68
C GLN A 234 -8.97 12.58 20.07
N ALA A 235 -7.93 13.23 20.58
CA ALA A 235 -8.01 13.94 21.87
C ALA A 235 -9.06 15.06 21.85
N ALA A 236 -9.12 15.84 20.76
CA ALA A 236 -10.13 16.89 20.61
C ALA A 236 -11.57 16.32 20.56
N VAL A 237 -11.78 15.17 19.92
CA VAL A 237 -13.08 14.47 19.93
C VAL A 237 -13.42 14.01 21.33
N GLU A 238 -12.52 13.33 22.03
CA GLU A 238 -12.74 12.82 23.39
C GLU A 238 -13.04 13.95 24.39
N ASP A 239 -12.29 15.06 24.32
CA ASP A 239 -12.55 16.24 25.15
C ASP A 239 -13.89 16.89 24.82
N SER A 240 -14.24 17.00 23.53
CA SER A 240 -15.53 17.54 23.10
C SER A 240 -16.69 16.69 23.61
N GLU A 241 -16.63 15.36 23.44
CA GLU A 241 -17.64 14.42 23.93
C GLU A 241 -17.80 14.50 25.45
N ARG A 242 -16.68 14.61 26.18
CA ARG A 242 -16.70 14.81 27.64
C ARG A 242 -17.43 16.10 28.03
N ILE A 243 -17.11 17.21 27.38
CA ILE A 243 -17.73 18.52 27.64
C ILE A 243 -19.25 18.47 27.35
N PHE A 244 -19.65 17.91 26.19
CA PHE A 244 -21.07 17.78 25.87
C PHE A 244 -21.81 16.88 26.85
N THR A 245 -21.18 15.81 27.33
CA THR A 245 -21.76 14.93 28.34
C THR A 245 -21.96 15.66 29.67
N GLU A 246 -21.01 16.49 30.09
CA GLU A 246 -21.14 17.33 31.29
C GLU A 246 -22.29 18.36 31.14
N LEU A 247 -22.43 18.96 29.96
CA LEU A 247 -23.50 19.90 29.65
C LEU A 247 -24.89 19.22 29.71
N ILE A 248 -25.04 18.05 29.08
CA ILE A 248 -26.28 17.26 29.11
C ILE A 248 -26.67 16.96 30.57
N ARG A 249 -25.74 16.47 31.38
CA ARG A 249 -26.00 16.19 32.81
C ARG A 249 -26.43 17.45 33.57
N SER A 250 -25.88 18.60 33.23
CA SER A 250 -26.27 19.88 33.84
C SER A 250 -27.71 20.26 33.47
N ILE A 251 -28.08 20.14 32.20
CA ILE A 251 -29.43 20.40 31.72
C ILE A 251 -30.43 19.44 32.38
N GLU A 252 -30.13 18.14 32.41
CA GLU A 252 -30.97 17.14 33.07
C GLU A 252 -31.18 17.45 34.56
N ARG A 253 -30.14 17.94 35.26
CA ARG A 253 -30.26 18.39 36.66
C ARG A 253 -31.23 19.56 36.78
N ARG A 254 -31.09 20.58 35.94
CA ARG A 254 -32.00 21.75 35.91
C ARG A 254 -33.45 21.34 35.58
N CYS A 255 -33.65 20.36 34.69
CA CYS A 255 -34.99 19.82 34.42
C CYS A 255 -35.62 19.17 35.65
N ARG A 256 -34.84 18.42 36.45
CA ARG A 256 -35.32 17.86 37.72
C ARG A 256 -35.68 18.95 38.71
N GLU A 257 -34.82 19.95 38.88
CA GLU A 257 -35.08 21.08 39.80
C GLU A 257 -36.38 21.83 39.45
N VAL A 258 -36.63 22.11 38.16
CA VAL A 258 -37.89 22.74 37.72
C VAL A 258 -39.10 21.84 38.01
N THR A 259 -38.95 20.53 37.78
CA THR A 259 -40.03 19.56 38.05
C THR A 259 -40.35 19.50 39.55
N GLU A 260 -39.33 19.44 40.40
CA GLU A 260 -39.46 19.43 41.86
C GLU A 260 -40.16 20.71 42.35
N LEU A 261 -39.77 21.88 41.87
CA LEU A 261 -40.43 23.16 42.22
C LEU A 261 -41.92 23.17 41.88
N ILE A 262 -42.32 22.64 40.73
CA ILE A 262 -43.73 22.54 40.34
C ILE A 262 -44.48 21.60 41.29
N ARG A 263 -43.90 20.43 41.58
CA ARG A 263 -44.52 19.41 42.45
C ARG A 263 -44.64 19.87 43.90
N ASP A 264 -43.63 20.57 44.41
CA ASP A 264 -43.65 21.12 45.76
C ASP A 264 -44.73 22.20 45.90
N GLN A 265 -44.86 23.10 44.91
CA GLN A 265 -45.92 24.10 44.91
C GLN A 265 -47.31 23.46 44.77
N GLU A 266 -47.48 22.51 43.84
CA GLU A 266 -48.72 21.74 43.67
C GLU A 266 -49.14 21.09 45.00
N LYS A 267 -48.22 20.40 45.66
CA LYS A 267 -48.48 19.73 46.94
C LYS A 267 -48.84 20.71 48.05
N SER A 268 -48.14 21.85 48.15
CA SER A 268 -48.40 22.87 49.16
C SER A 268 -49.81 23.48 49.01
N GLU A 269 -50.17 23.88 47.78
CA GLU A 269 -51.48 24.45 47.49
C GLU A 269 -52.61 23.43 47.69
N LEU A 270 -52.41 22.17 47.29
CA LEU A 270 -53.38 21.09 47.53
C LEU A 270 -53.58 20.83 49.03
N SER A 271 -52.50 20.73 49.81
CA SER A 271 -52.60 20.52 51.26
C SER A 271 -53.34 21.67 51.95
N GLN A 272 -53.11 22.91 51.49
CA GLN A 272 -53.83 24.08 51.99
C GLN A 272 -55.33 24.02 51.63
N ALA A 273 -55.66 23.64 50.39
CA ALA A 273 -57.03 23.50 49.94
C ALA A 273 -57.78 22.39 50.68
N GLU A 274 -57.15 21.23 50.90
CA GLU A 274 -57.68 20.12 51.69
C GLU A 274 -58.02 20.56 53.12
N GLY A 275 -57.11 21.28 53.81
CA GLY A 275 -57.39 21.79 55.16
C GLY A 275 -58.47 22.88 55.23
N VAL A 276 -58.78 23.55 54.12
CA VAL A 276 -59.94 24.44 54.02
C VAL A 276 -61.22 23.65 53.77
N LEU A 277 -61.17 22.62 52.92
CA LEU A 277 -62.30 21.72 52.67
C LEU A 277 -62.74 20.99 53.93
N GLU A 278 -61.81 20.40 54.69
CA GLU A 278 -62.12 19.70 55.94
C GLU A 278 -62.82 20.62 56.96
N ARG A 279 -62.36 21.88 57.07
CA ARG A 279 -63.02 22.87 57.94
C ARG A 279 -64.43 23.21 57.47
N LEU A 280 -64.62 23.43 56.16
CA LEU A 280 -65.95 23.68 55.61
C LEU A 280 -66.90 22.48 55.78
N GLU A 281 -66.43 21.26 55.59
CA GLU A 281 -67.22 20.05 55.80
C GLU A 281 -67.65 19.90 57.27
N GLN A 282 -66.73 20.19 58.21
CA GLN A 282 -67.04 20.21 59.64
C GLN A 282 -68.05 21.30 59.99
N ASP A 283 -67.88 22.52 59.47
CA ASP A 283 -68.82 23.62 59.67
C ASP A 283 -70.21 23.27 59.14
N ILE A 284 -70.31 22.68 57.95
CA ILE A 284 -71.58 22.19 57.38
C ILE A 284 -72.20 21.11 58.27
N ALA A 285 -71.42 20.17 58.78
CA ALA A 285 -71.93 19.11 59.66
C ALA A 285 -72.47 19.67 60.98
N ASP A 286 -71.79 20.66 61.57
CA ASP A 286 -72.23 21.30 62.81
C ASP A 286 -73.44 22.22 62.60
N LEU A 287 -73.52 22.91 61.46
CA LEU A 287 -74.70 23.68 61.06
C LEU A 287 -75.91 22.75 60.84
N ARG A 288 -75.74 21.62 60.13
CA ARG A 288 -76.82 20.63 59.94
C ARG A 288 -77.32 20.02 61.25
N ARG A 289 -76.41 19.76 62.19
CA ARG A 289 -76.77 19.26 63.52
C ARG A 289 -77.63 20.27 64.28
N ARG A 290 -77.19 21.53 64.33
CA ARG A 290 -77.94 22.62 64.97
C ARG A 290 -79.29 22.87 64.31
N ASP A 291 -79.36 22.81 62.99
CA ASP A 291 -80.61 22.93 62.22
C ASP A 291 -81.62 21.85 62.66
N THR A 292 -81.18 20.60 62.81
CA THR A 292 -82.02 19.50 63.31
C THR A 292 -82.48 19.74 64.76
N GLU A 293 -81.60 20.23 65.64
CA GLU A 293 -81.94 20.56 67.04
C GLU A 293 -82.96 21.70 67.12
N LEU A 294 -82.82 22.73 66.28
CA LEU A 294 -83.78 23.84 66.17
C LEU A 294 -85.14 23.37 65.63
N GLU A 295 -85.14 22.50 64.62
CA GLU A 295 -86.36 21.89 64.08
C GLU A 295 -87.10 21.10 65.18
N GLN A 296 -86.40 20.25 65.94
CA GLN A 296 -86.98 19.51 67.07
C GLN A 296 -87.53 20.44 68.16
N LEU A 297 -86.79 21.49 68.51
CA LEU A 297 -87.23 22.45 69.52
C LEU A 297 -88.51 23.18 69.08
N SER A 298 -88.62 23.54 67.79
CA SER A 298 -89.80 24.22 67.24
C SER A 298 -91.09 23.40 67.32
N HIS A 299 -90.98 22.07 67.38
CA HIS A 299 -92.11 21.14 67.49
C HIS A 299 -92.42 20.73 68.94
N THR A 300 -91.71 21.29 69.93
CA THR A 300 -91.88 20.95 71.35
C THR A 300 -93.09 21.69 71.95
N GLU A 301 -94.01 20.97 72.60
CA GLU A 301 -95.16 21.57 73.31
C GLU A 301 -94.82 22.12 74.70
N ASP A 302 -93.68 21.73 75.29
CA ASP A 302 -93.20 22.23 76.59
C ASP A 302 -92.59 23.63 76.44
N HIS A 303 -93.38 24.63 76.84
CA HIS A 303 -93.00 26.05 76.79
C HIS A 303 -91.77 26.40 77.66
N ILE A 304 -91.52 25.67 78.75
CA ILE A 304 -90.36 25.95 79.63
C ILE A 304 -89.09 25.41 78.96
N HIS A 305 -89.13 24.17 78.46
CA HIS A 305 -88.02 23.60 77.70
C HIS A 305 -87.69 24.41 76.45
N PHE A 306 -88.71 24.90 75.73
CA PHE A 306 -88.53 25.81 74.60
C PHE A 306 -87.72 27.06 74.99
N LEU A 307 -88.16 27.78 76.02
CA LEU A 307 -87.52 29.03 76.44
C LEU A 307 -86.11 28.82 77.01
N GLN A 308 -85.89 27.70 77.73
CA GLN A 308 -84.56 27.36 78.26
C GLN A 308 -83.56 26.99 77.16
N SER A 309 -83.97 26.15 76.20
CA SER A 309 -83.08 25.67 75.14
C SER A 309 -82.90 26.68 74.00
N PHE A 310 -83.89 27.55 73.74
CA PHE A 310 -83.82 28.60 72.71
C PHE A 310 -82.63 29.54 72.92
N SER A 311 -82.38 29.96 74.16
CA SER A 311 -81.29 30.89 74.46
C SER A 311 -79.91 30.27 74.18
N SER A 312 -79.76 28.97 74.35
CA SER A 312 -78.51 28.25 74.10
C SER A 312 -78.30 27.94 72.61
N LEU A 313 -79.36 27.58 71.88
CA LEU A 313 -79.27 27.21 70.47
C LEU A 313 -79.22 28.42 69.51
N CYS A 314 -79.83 29.55 69.87
CA CYS A 314 -79.80 30.77 69.06
C CYS A 314 -78.58 31.66 69.31
N SER A 315 -77.76 31.36 70.33
CA SER A 315 -76.49 32.05 70.57
C SER A 315 -75.42 31.44 69.66
N PHE A 316 -75.17 32.04 68.49
CA PHE A 316 -74.08 31.63 67.60
C PHE A 316 -72.72 31.89 68.26
N PRO A 317 -71.95 30.87 68.70
CA PRO A 317 -70.59 31.07 69.15
C PRO A 317 -69.72 30.97 67.89
N GLY A 318 -69.41 32.10 67.26
CA GLY A 318 -68.39 32.19 66.20
C GLY A 318 -68.87 32.57 64.78
N SER A 319 -70.05 33.16 64.62
CA SER A 319 -70.53 33.64 63.30
C SER A 319 -70.01 35.03 62.89
N GLU A 320 -69.38 35.78 63.79
CA GLU A 320 -68.72 37.02 63.40
C GLU A 320 -67.33 36.69 62.85
N ASP A 321 -67.23 36.78 61.52
CA ASP A 321 -65.99 36.88 60.72
C ASP A 321 -65.23 35.59 60.35
N LEU A 322 -65.90 34.53 59.85
CA LEU A 322 -65.18 33.65 58.92
C LEU A 322 -65.10 34.34 57.55
N PRO A 323 -63.90 34.72 57.05
CA PRO A 323 -63.80 35.38 55.76
C PRO A 323 -64.35 34.47 54.66
N SER A 324 -65.21 35.01 53.79
CA SER A 324 -65.72 34.29 52.64
C SER A 324 -64.54 33.76 51.82
N ILE A 325 -64.41 32.44 51.73
CA ILE A 325 -63.33 31.80 50.98
C ILE A 325 -63.48 32.21 49.52
N THR A 326 -62.54 33.03 49.05
CA THR A 326 -62.48 33.47 47.66
C THR A 326 -61.58 32.48 46.92
N VAL A 327 -62.18 31.58 46.14
CA VAL A 327 -61.44 30.64 45.29
C VAL A 327 -60.89 31.41 44.11
N SER A 328 -59.56 31.45 43.96
CA SER A 328 -58.94 32.04 42.77
C SER A 328 -59.28 31.20 41.54
N PRO A 329 -59.89 31.79 40.49
CA PRO A 329 -60.28 31.05 39.28
C PRO A 329 -59.13 30.72 38.34
N HIS A 330 -57.90 31.19 38.62
CA HIS A 330 -56.73 31.00 37.76
C HIS A 330 -55.62 30.22 38.47
N LEU A 331 -55.72 28.89 38.44
CA LEU A 331 -54.67 27.97 38.89
C LEU A 331 -53.98 27.38 37.66
N SER A 332 -52.86 27.97 37.22
CA SER A 332 -52.14 27.52 36.03
C SER A 332 -50.63 27.71 36.16
N PHE A 333 -49.87 26.73 35.66
CA PHE A 333 -48.42 26.79 35.50
C PHE A 333 -47.97 27.18 34.07
N GLU A 334 -48.88 27.73 33.25
CA GLU A 334 -48.61 28.06 31.85
C GLU A 334 -47.39 28.97 31.66
N ASP A 335 -47.18 29.92 32.58
CA ASP A 335 -46.06 30.84 32.53
C ASP A 335 -44.71 30.15 32.74
N VAL A 336 -44.67 29.03 33.49
CA VAL A 336 -43.46 28.20 33.63
C VAL A 336 -43.07 27.62 32.27
N GLY A 337 -44.05 27.12 31.51
CA GLY A 337 -43.82 26.62 30.14
C GLY A 337 -43.27 27.69 29.21
N LYS A 338 -43.80 28.92 29.31
CA LYS A 338 -43.29 30.08 28.55
C LYS A 338 -41.84 30.41 28.91
N SER A 339 -41.51 30.46 30.21
CA SER A 339 -40.13 30.72 30.67
C SER A 339 -39.14 29.65 30.22
N VAL A 340 -39.51 28.36 30.30
CA VAL A 340 -38.66 27.26 29.82
C VAL A 340 -38.49 27.30 28.30
N SER A 341 -39.53 27.67 27.56
CA SER A 341 -39.46 27.84 26.09
C SER A 341 -38.51 28.97 25.71
N GLN A 342 -38.56 30.10 26.42
CA GLN A 342 -37.64 31.22 26.20
C GLN A 342 -36.18 30.82 26.51
N LEU A 343 -35.93 30.05 27.57
CA LEU A 343 -34.60 29.53 27.89
C LEU A 343 -34.08 28.61 26.76
N LYS A 344 -34.94 27.77 26.20
CA LYS A 344 -34.59 26.91 25.06
C LYS A 344 -34.13 27.73 23.86
N GLU A 345 -34.88 28.75 23.46
CA GLU A 345 -34.52 29.62 22.32
C GLU A 345 -33.15 30.28 22.52
N GLN A 346 -32.89 30.80 23.72
CA GLN A 346 -31.59 31.40 24.06
C GLN A 346 -30.42 30.40 23.96
N LEU A 347 -30.63 29.17 24.41
CA LEU A 347 -29.63 28.10 24.30
C LEU A 347 -29.37 27.70 22.84
N GLU A 348 -30.42 27.61 22.02
CA GLU A 348 -30.28 27.26 20.59
C GLU A 348 -29.51 28.33 19.81
N ASP A 349 -29.78 29.61 20.08
CA ASP A 349 -29.09 30.70 19.39
C ASP A 349 -27.62 30.81 19.81
N LEU A 350 -27.32 30.63 21.10
CA LEU A 350 -25.94 30.54 21.59
C LEU A 350 -25.18 29.38 20.92
N CYS A 351 -25.83 28.22 20.80
CA CYS A 351 -25.23 27.07 20.13
C CYS A 351 -24.89 27.40 18.67
N LYS A 352 -25.82 27.99 17.90
CA LYS A 352 -25.58 28.32 16.48
C LYS A 352 -24.37 29.22 16.29
N GLU A 353 -24.18 30.23 17.14
CA GLU A 353 -23.02 31.13 17.07
C GLU A 353 -21.71 30.37 17.35
N GLU A 354 -21.65 29.64 18.46
CA GLU A 354 -20.42 29.00 18.91
C GLU A 354 -20.02 27.81 18.02
N PHE A 355 -20.98 27.02 17.51
CA PHE A 355 -20.68 25.94 16.57
C PHE A 355 -20.11 26.45 15.25
N GLY A 356 -20.45 27.68 14.83
CA GLY A 356 -19.82 28.33 13.68
C GLY A 356 -18.32 28.54 13.89
N ARG A 357 -17.91 28.94 15.10
CA ARG A 357 -16.50 29.12 15.47
C ARG A 357 -15.76 27.79 15.48
N VAL A 358 -16.33 26.78 16.16
CA VAL A 358 -15.76 25.42 16.21
C VAL A 358 -15.58 24.84 14.80
N SER A 359 -16.59 24.99 13.94
CA SER A 359 -16.51 24.53 12.54
C SER A 359 -15.35 25.19 11.80
N SER A 360 -15.08 26.48 12.04
CA SER A 360 -13.98 27.19 11.39
C SER A 360 -12.60 26.72 11.88
N GLU A 361 -12.47 26.42 13.17
CA GLU A 361 -11.21 25.93 13.76
C GLU A 361 -10.84 24.54 13.23
N VAL A 362 -11.84 23.67 13.05
CA VAL A 362 -11.65 22.32 12.47
C VAL A 362 -11.16 22.39 11.03
N THR A 363 -11.70 23.29 10.22
CA THR A 363 -11.34 23.42 8.80
C THR A 363 -9.93 23.97 8.54
N ASN A 364 -9.29 24.60 9.52
CA ASN A 364 -7.98 25.24 9.36
C ASN A 364 -6.77 24.31 9.57
N THR A 365 -7.00 23.00 9.77
CA THR A 365 -5.92 22.06 10.10
C THR A 365 -5.38 21.37 8.84
N GLU A 366 -4.29 21.86 8.27
CA GLU A 366 -3.62 21.25 7.11
C GLU A 366 -2.32 20.53 7.48
N ILE A 367 -2.13 19.30 6.99
CA ILE A 367 -0.89 18.51 7.18
C ILE A 367 0.21 18.97 6.22
N ILE A 368 -0.19 19.38 5.01
CA ILE A 368 0.71 19.82 3.96
C ILE A 368 0.29 21.26 3.64
N PRO A 369 1.02 22.27 4.15
CA PRO A 369 0.80 23.63 3.71
C PRO A 369 0.99 23.66 2.19
N LEU A 370 0.03 24.24 1.45
CA LEU A 370 0.30 24.55 0.04
C LEU A 370 1.60 25.35 -0.01
N PRO A 371 2.57 24.97 -0.87
CA PRO A 371 3.79 25.74 -0.97
C PRO A 371 3.43 27.16 -1.37
N GLU A 372 3.74 28.14 -0.51
CA GLU A 372 3.55 29.54 -0.83
C GLU A 372 4.22 29.82 -2.19
N PRO A 373 3.50 30.38 -3.17
CA PRO A 373 4.07 30.66 -4.47
C PRO A 373 5.22 31.66 -4.32
N LYS A 374 6.46 31.18 -4.54
CA LYS A 374 7.68 31.99 -4.40
C LYS A 374 8.01 32.77 -5.67
N THR A 375 7.34 32.44 -6.78
CA THR A 375 7.51 33.14 -8.06
C THR A 375 6.17 33.61 -8.61
N ARG A 376 6.21 34.66 -9.44
CA ARG A 376 5.02 35.22 -10.10
C ARG A 376 4.27 34.18 -10.93
N GLU A 377 5.00 33.28 -11.58
CA GLU A 377 4.45 32.20 -12.41
C GLU A 377 3.68 31.17 -11.57
N GLN A 378 4.16 30.87 -10.36
CA GLN A 378 3.44 29.99 -9.42
C GLN A 378 2.18 30.67 -8.89
N PHE A 379 2.21 31.99 -8.64
CA PHE A 379 1.04 32.74 -8.21
C PHE A 379 -0.03 32.84 -9.32
N LEU A 380 0.40 33.03 -10.57
CA LEU A 380 -0.50 33.10 -11.74
C LEU A 380 -1.19 31.77 -12.06
N GLN A 381 -0.72 30.62 -11.55
CA GLN A 381 -1.47 29.36 -11.67
C GLN A 381 -2.80 29.38 -10.89
N TYR A 382 -2.90 30.25 -9.87
CA TYR A 382 -4.13 30.49 -9.12
C TYR A 382 -4.93 31.67 -9.68
N SER A 383 -4.50 32.29 -10.79
CA SER A 383 -5.28 33.37 -11.40
C SER A 383 -6.54 32.80 -12.02
N CYS A 384 -7.69 33.15 -11.47
CA CYS A 384 -8.98 32.89 -12.08
C CYS A 384 -9.62 34.19 -12.55
N ASP A 385 -10.37 34.08 -13.63
CA ASP A 385 -11.12 35.17 -14.21
C ASP A 385 -12.43 35.35 -13.43
N LEU A 386 -12.40 36.17 -12.37
CA LEU A 386 -13.57 36.43 -11.54
C LEU A 386 -14.66 37.14 -12.37
N THR A 387 -15.87 36.58 -12.33
CA THR A 387 -17.10 37.19 -12.87
C THR A 387 -18.07 37.47 -11.72
N LEU A 388 -18.66 38.66 -11.71
CA LEU A 388 -19.65 39.04 -10.70
C LEU A 388 -21.04 38.55 -11.10
N ASP A 389 -21.80 38.04 -10.15
CA ASP A 389 -23.17 37.63 -10.40
C ASP A 389 -24.09 38.87 -10.53
N PRO A 390 -24.73 39.08 -11.69
CA PRO A 390 -25.62 40.21 -11.90
C PRO A 390 -26.88 40.18 -11.02
N ASN A 391 -27.28 39.01 -10.51
CA ASN A 391 -28.49 38.88 -9.67
C ASN A 391 -28.29 39.35 -8.23
N THR A 392 -27.04 39.38 -7.77
CA THR A 392 -26.67 39.85 -6.43
C THR A 392 -26.07 41.25 -6.42
N ALA A 393 -25.85 41.87 -7.58
CA ALA A 393 -25.33 43.22 -7.71
C ALA A 393 -26.32 44.27 -7.16
N HIS A 394 -25.84 45.15 -6.28
CA HIS A 394 -26.63 46.27 -5.77
C HIS A 394 -27.07 47.18 -6.93
N LYS A 395 -28.32 47.67 -6.91
CA LYS A 395 -28.95 48.51 -7.96
C LYS A 395 -28.20 49.79 -8.39
N ARG A 396 -27.09 50.15 -7.74
CA ARG A 396 -26.25 51.33 -8.04
C ARG A 396 -24.95 50.95 -8.76
N LEU A 397 -24.72 49.65 -8.97
CA LEU A 397 -23.55 49.09 -9.60
C LEU A 397 -23.95 48.54 -10.96
N CYS A 398 -23.27 48.99 -12.00
CA CYS A 398 -23.42 48.53 -13.37
C CYS A 398 -22.25 47.60 -13.71
N LEU A 399 -22.57 46.39 -14.16
CA LEU A 399 -21.59 45.40 -14.59
C LEU A 399 -21.35 45.53 -16.10
N SER A 400 -20.08 45.50 -16.52
CA SER A 400 -19.64 45.57 -17.91
C SER A 400 -18.54 44.54 -18.19
N GLU A 401 -18.17 44.38 -19.48
CA GLU A 401 -17.14 43.42 -19.93
C GLU A 401 -17.36 42.00 -19.41
N GLY A 402 -18.56 41.43 -19.68
CA GLY A 402 -18.88 40.07 -19.25
C GLY A 402 -18.97 39.91 -17.73
N ASN A 403 -19.45 40.95 -17.03
CA ASN A 403 -19.58 41.02 -15.58
C ASN A 403 -18.27 41.05 -14.80
N ARG A 404 -17.18 41.49 -15.44
CA ARG A 404 -15.84 41.55 -14.84
C ARG A 404 -15.45 42.95 -14.37
N VAL A 405 -16.18 43.97 -14.82
CA VAL A 405 -15.92 45.38 -14.48
C VAL A 405 -17.16 45.99 -13.84
N VAL A 406 -16.98 46.74 -12.75
CA VAL A 406 -18.05 47.44 -12.02
C VAL A 406 -17.90 48.94 -12.18
N THR A 407 -18.99 49.63 -12.52
CA THR A 407 -19.08 51.08 -12.50
C THR A 407 -20.25 51.53 -11.63
N CYS A 408 -20.08 52.58 -10.83
CA CYS A 408 -21.15 53.08 -9.96
C CYS A 408 -21.94 54.18 -10.69
N SER A 409 -23.23 53.95 -10.91
CA SER A 409 -24.12 54.93 -11.53
C SER A 409 -24.43 56.04 -10.53
N ARG A 410 -23.86 57.24 -10.72
CA ARG A 410 -24.15 58.41 -9.88
C ARG A 410 -25.48 59.05 -10.30
N LEU A 411 -26.52 58.90 -9.49
CA LEU A 411 -27.67 59.80 -9.50
C LEU A 411 -27.38 60.96 -8.54
N SER A 412 -27.43 62.17 -9.09
CA SER A 412 -27.42 63.42 -8.35
C SER A 412 -28.58 63.46 -7.35
N SER A 413 -28.26 63.46 -6.05
CA SER A 413 -28.81 64.34 -4.98
C SER A 413 -28.71 63.68 -3.61
N SER A 414 -28.18 64.46 -2.67
CA SER A 414 -28.34 64.37 -1.20
C SER A 414 -27.78 63.17 -0.42
N GLN A 415 -26.92 63.53 0.53
CA GLN A 415 -26.25 62.74 1.57
C GLN A 415 -27.11 61.62 2.20
N THR A 416 -26.57 60.40 2.23
CA THR A 416 -26.70 59.50 3.40
C THR A 416 -25.58 58.47 3.39
N ARG A 417 -24.82 58.39 4.49
CA ARG A 417 -23.95 57.24 4.80
C ARG A 417 -24.84 56.01 4.94
N ILE A 418 -24.57 54.96 4.17
CA ILE A 418 -25.13 53.62 4.41
C ILE A 418 -23.98 52.72 4.85
N ARG A 419 -24.02 52.30 6.11
CA ARG A 419 -23.34 51.14 6.67
C ARG A 419 -24.26 49.92 6.42
N ALA A 420 -23.79 48.90 5.72
CA ALA A 420 -24.14 47.48 5.89
C ALA A 420 -23.27 46.62 4.96
N PRO A 421 -22.87 45.41 5.36
CA PRO A 421 -22.02 44.51 4.58
C PRO A 421 -22.89 43.76 3.56
N THR A 422 -22.60 43.94 2.27
CA THR A 422 -23.22 43.09 1.24
C THR A 422 -22.21 42.01 0.87
N LEU A 423 -22.50 40.77 1.26
CA LEU A 423 -21.80 39.57 0.80
C LEU A 423 -21.79 39.55 -0.73
N ILE A 424 -20.62 39.75 -1.33
CA ILE A 424 -20.39 39.52 -2.75
C ILE A 424 -20.16 38.02 -2.89
N ARG A 425 -21.14 37.29 -3.46
CA ARG A 425 -20.94 35.88 -3.81
C ARG A 425 -20.13 35.82 -5.09
N LEU A 426 -18.92 35.28 -5.00
CA LEU A 426 -18.07 34.98 -6.15
C LEU A 426 -18.26 33.52 -6.51
N THR A 427 -18.53 33.23 -7.77
CA THR A 427 -18.61 31.86 -8.29
C THR A 427 -17.39 31.60 -9.16
N ASP A 428 -16.74 30.47 -8.94
CA ASP A 428 -15.67 29.98 -9.77
C ASP A 428 -16.23 29.37 -11.09
N PRO A 429 -15.39 28.99 -12.08
CA PRO A 429 -15.87 28.40 -13.33
C PRO A 429 -16.49 27.01 -13.18
N TYR A 430 -16.48 26.41 -11.99
CA TYR A 430 -17.12 25.12 -11.67
C TYR A 430 -18.43 25.27 -10.88
N GLY A 431 -18.82 26.50 -10.53
CA GLY A 431 -20.10 26.81 -9.88
C GLY A 431 -20.08 26.80 -8.35
N ASP A 432 -18.90 26.71 -7.73
CA ASP A 432 -18.77 26.73 -6.28
C ASP A 432 -18.78 28.16 -5.73
N ILE A 433 -19.54 28.38 -4.65
CA ILE A 433 -19.68 29.68 -3.99
C ILE A 433 -18.45 29.91 -3.11
N ILE A 434 -17.56 30.82 -3.53
CA ILE A 434 -16.47 31.30 -2.70
C ILE A 434 -17.00 32.48 -1.87
N SER A 435 -17.25 32.23 -0.59
CA SER A 435 -17.63 33.27 0.37
C SER A 435 -16.35 33.79 1.03
N LEU A 436 -15.88 34.97 0.60
CA LEU A 436 -14.83 35.70 1.33
C LEU A 436 -15.48 36.52 2.44
N THR A 437 -15.14 36.22 3.70
CA THR A 437 -15.42 37.09 4.86
C THR A 437 -14.47 38.26 4.94
#